data_AF-A0A4S4NKG6-F1
#
_entry.id   AF-A0A4S4NKG6-F1
#
_cell.length_a   1.000
_cell.length_b   1.000
_cell.length_c   1.000
_cell.angle_alpha   90.00
_cell.angle_beta   90.00
_cell.angle_gamma   90.00
#
_symmetry.space_group_name_H-M   'P 1'
#
loop_
_entity.id
_entity.type
_entity.pdbx_description
1 polymer ?
#
loop_
_entity_poly.entity_id
_entity_poly.type
_entity_poly.pdbx_seq_one_letter_code
_entity_poly.pdbx_strand_id
1 'polypeptide(L)'
;MLPFTLVSQPDHAEALAKLGPGRDLSLLVLYFGELSLRAFLQRILAAAGYENPGTELHLLEWPADRPLDLAGLCRNLGVSKVLLFGYDPARLGLHFEVANYYSVTVGGVTYLQADSLEFIEQTKAAGDNRAAAALWTAVKDGFARTND
;
A
#
# COMPACT_ATOMS: atom_id res chain seq x y z
N MET A 1 -3.65 -36.10 19.44
CA MET A 1 -3.11 -34.78 19.07
C MET A 1 -3.06 -34.72 17.55
N LEU A 2 -3.64 -33.70 16.94
CA LEU A 2 -3.45 -33.45 15.52
C LEU A 2 -2.01 -32.94 15.31
N PRO A 3 -1.29 -33.38 14.26
CA PRO A 3 0.10 -32.97 14.00
C PRO A 3 0.21 -31.56 13.41
N PHE A 4 -0.83 -30.73 13.55
CA PHE A 4 -0.89 -29.38 13.01
C PHE A 4 -1.69 -28.45 13.91
N THR A 5 -1.33 -27.17 13.85
CA THR A 5 -2.03 -26.07 14.52
C THR A 5 -2.82 -25.30 13.47
N LEU A 6 -4.12 -25.08 13.72
CA LEU A 6 -4.93 -24.20 12.89
C LEU A 6 -4.59 -22.74 13.24
N VAL A 7 -4.12 -21.99 12.25
CA VAL A 7 -3.93 -20.54 12.36
C VAL A 7 -5.15 -19.87 11.73
N SER A 8 -5.81 -18.98 12.46
CA SER A 8 -6.96 -18.22 11.93
C SER A 8 -6.49 -17.27 10.83
N GLN A 9 -7.16 -17.29 9.69
CA GLN A 9 -6.96 -16.29 8.66
C GLN A 9 -7.51 -14.94 9.17
N PRO A 10 -6.77 -13.83 9.02
CA PRO A 10 -7.30 -12.50 9.28
C PRO A 10 -8.51 -12.22 8.38
N ASP A 11 -9.42 -11.35 8.83
CA ASP A 11 -10.54 -10.88 8.01
C ASP A 11 -10.19 -9.55 7.32
N HIS A 12 -10.93 -9.17 6.29
CA HIS A 12 -10.83 -7.89 5.57
C HIS A 12 -12.15 -7.12 5.50
N ALA A 13 -13.23 -7.60 6.11
CA ALA A 13 -14.54 -6.94 6.06
C ALA A 13 -14.52 -5.50 6.60
N GLU A 14 -13.81 -5.24 7.69
CA GLU A 14 -13.65 -3.89 8.24
C GLU A 14 -12.85 -2.97 7.31
N ALA A 15 -11.79 -3.48 6.69
CA ALA A 15 -11.00 -2.74 5.71
C ALA A 15 -11.86 -2.34 4.51
N LEU A 16 -12.69 -3.26 4.01
CA LEU A 16 -13.62 -3.01 2.93
C LEU A 16 -14.65 -1.93 3.29
N ALA A 17 -15.16 -1.93 4.53
CA ALA A 17 -16.11 -0.93 5.00
C ALA A 17 -15.52 0.49 5.13
N LYS A 18 -14.19 0.62 5.26
CA LYS A 18 -13.47 1.90 5.31
C LYS A 18 -13.19 2.50 3.93
N LEU A 19 -13.30 1.70 2.87
CA LEU A 19 -12.99 2.13 1.51
C LEU A 19 -14.14 2.91 0.88
N GLY A 20 -13.79 3.92 0.08
CA GLY A 20 -14.74 4.80 -0.61
C GLY A 20 -15.53 4.11 -1.73
N PRO A 21 -16.47 4.83 -2.37
CA PRO A 21 -17.43 4.27 -3.31
C PRO A 21 -16.85 3.92 -4.69
N GLY A 22 -15.57 4.23 -4.96
CA GLY A 22 -14.93 3.89 -6.22
C GLY A 22 -14.98 2.38 -6.44
N ARG A 23 -15.73 1.94 -7.46
CA ARG A 23 -15.78 0.54 -7.89
C ARG A 23 -14.87 0.45 -9.11
N ASP A 24 -14.02 -0.56 -9.14
CA ASP A 24 -13.08 -0.85 -10.24
C ASP A 24 -11.83 0.07 -10.31
N LEU A 25 -11.27 0.47 -9.17
CA LEU A 25 -9.99 1.17 -9.15
C LEU A 25 -8.84 0.15 -9.12
N SER A 26 -7.87 0.28 -10.02
CA SER A 26 -6.81 -0.71 -10.19
C SER A 26 -5.72 -0.69 -9.10
N LEU A 27 -5.65 0.40 -8.32
CA LEU A 27 -4.60 0.65 -7.33
C LEU A 27 -5.20 0.73 -5.92
N LEU A 28 -4.61 -0.03 -4.99
CA LEU A 28 -4.78 0.12 -3.55
C LEU A 28 -3.51 0.71 -2.93
N VAL A 29 -3.67 1.78 -2.14
CA VAL A 29 -2.61 2.36 -1.32
C VAL A 29 -2.93 2.09 0.15
N LEU A 30 -2.05 1.36 0.81
CA LEU A 30 -2.14 1.03 2.22
C LEU A 30 -1.12 1.83 3.01
N TYR A 31 -1.57 2.55 4.03
CA TYR A 31 -0.71 3.34 4.91
C TYR A 31 -1.22 3.34 6.35
N PHE A 32 -0.36 3.72 7.28
CA PHE A 32 -0.73 4.03 8.66
C PHE A 32 0.02 5.27 9.13
N GLY A 33 -0.50 5.93 10.16
CA GLY A 33 0.18 7.02 10.85
C GLY A 33 -0.71 8.23 11.11
N GLU A 34 -0.08 9.33 11.56
CA GLU A 34 -0.77 10.55 11.95
C GLU A 34 -1.32 11.36 10.76
N LEU A 35 -2.22 12.31 11.07
CA LEU A 35 -2.87 13.16 10.06
C LEU A 35 -1.88 13.98 9.22
N SER A 36 -0.74 14.38 9.78
CA SER A 36 0.35 15.07 9.09
C SER A 36 0.89 14.26 7.91
N LEU A 37 1.02 12.94 8.08
CA LEU A 37 1.50 12.02 7.04
C LEU A 37 0.51 11.88 5.88
N ARG A 38 -0.78 12.14 6.13
CA ARG A 38 -1.80 12.15 5.07
C ARG A 38 -1.55 13.28 4.06
N ALA A 39 -1.15 14.46 4.53
CA ALA A 39 -0.81 15.58 3.65
C ALA A 39 0.46 15.26 2.82
N PHE A 40 1.45 14.61 3.44
CA PHE A 40 2.65 14.15 2.73
C PHE A 40 2.32 13.09 1.67
N LEU A 41 1.52 12.08 2.02
CA LEU A 41 1.04 11.07 1.08
C LEU A 41 0.27 11.68 -0.09
N GLN A 42 -0.62 12.66 0.18
CA GLN A 42 -1.36 13.33 -0.88
C GLN A 42 -0.44 14.03 -1.89
N ARG A 43 0.69 14.61 -1.45
CA ARG A 43 1.69 15.18 -2.36
C ARG A 43 2.38 14.13 -3.23
N ILE A 44 2.65 12.94 -2.67
CA ILE A 44 3.21 11.81 -3.41
C ILE A 44 2.21 11.35 -4.48
N LEU A 45 0.95 11.15 -4.09
CA LEU A 45 -0.11 10.70 -5.00
C LEU A 45 -0.41 11.72 -6.10
N ALA A 46 -0.44 13.01 -5.77
CA ALA A 46 -0.60 14.08 -6.75
C ALA A 46 0.56 14.11 -7.75
N ALA A 47 1.80 13.93 -7.31
CA ALA A 47 2.94 13.81 -8.21
C ALA A 47 2.82 12.61 -9.15
N ALA A 48 2.18 11.53 -8.70
CA ALA A 48 1.88 10.34 -9.49
C ALA A 48 0.63 10.47 -10.39
N GLY A 49 -0.03 11.63 -10.41
CA GLY A 49 -1.22 11.90 -11.25
C GLY A 49 -2.57 11.56 -10.60
N TYR A 50 -2.59 11.32 -9.29
CA TYR A 50 -3.81 11.07 -8.52
C TYR A 50 -4.17 12.30 -7.69
N GLU A 51 -5.11 13.09 -8.17
CA GLU A 51 -5.57 14.32 -7.52
C GLU A 51 -6.70 14.03 -6.52
N ASN A 52 -7.51 12.99 -6.78
CA ASN A 52 -8.68 12.63 -6.00
C ASN A 52 -8.60 11.16 -5.51
N PRO A 53 -7.78 10.88 -4.48
CA PRO A 53 -7.77 9.57 -3.82
C PRO A 53 -9.17 9.18 -3.30
N GLY A 54 -9.57 7.93 -3.46
CA GLY A 54 -10.91 7.42 -3.15
C GLY A 54 -11.85 7.34 -4.36
N THR A 55 -11.58 8.11 -5.41
CA THR A 55 -12.26 8.00 -6.72
C THR A 55 -11.34 7.56 -7.85
N GLU A 56 -10.02 7.76 -7.70
CA GLU A 56 -9.01 7.39 -8.71
C GLU A 56 -8.13 6.22 -8.27
N LEU A 57 -8.03 5.99 -6.97
CA LEU A 57 -7.42 4.83 -6.33
C LEU A 57 -8.13 4.50 -5.02
N HIS A 58 -7.99 3.28 -4.54
CA HIS A 58 -8.40 2.91 -3.19
C HIS A 58 -7.33 3.39 -2.21
N LEU A 59 -7.72 4.24 -1.26
CA LEU A 59 -6.85 4.72 -0.19
C LEU A 59 -7.34 4.14 1.14
N LEU A 60 -6.51 3.33 1.79
CA LEU A 60 -6.85 2.68 3.05
C LEU A 60 -5.82 3.00 4.12
N GLU A 61 -6.30 3.61 5.20
CA GLU A 61 -5.57 3.72 6.45
C GLU A 61 -5.85 2.49 7.31
N TRP A 62 -4.80 1.73 7.68
CA TRP A 62 -4.97 0.50 8.45
C TRP A 62 -3.95 0.39 9.59
N PRO A 63 -4.35 0.11 10.85
CA PRO A 63 -3.40 0.02 11.95
C PRO A 63 -2.31 -1.05 11.71
N ALA A 64 -1.04 -0.70 11.91
CA ALA A 64 0.10 -1.61 11.68
C ALA A 64 0.15 -2.80 12.65
N ASP A 65 -0.55 -2.70 13.78
CA ASP A 65 -0.68 -3.74 14.80
C ASP A 65 -1.82 -4.73 14.53
N ARG A 66 -2.72 -4.42 13.57
CA ARG A 66 -3.87 -5.25 13.26
C ARG A 66 -3.64 -6.09 11.99
N PRO A 67 -3.82 -7.41 12.04
CA PRO A 67 -3.66 -8.25 10.86
C PRO A 67 -4.77 -7.97 9.83
N LEU A 68 -4.45 -8.18 8.56
CA LEU A 68 -5.36 -7.96 7.43
C LEU A 68 -5.17 -9.06 6.39
N ASP A 69 -6.25 -9.66 5.88
CA ASP A 69 -6.16 -10.49 4.67
C ASP A 69 -6.11 -9.60 3.44
N LEU A 70 -4.90 -9.12 3.12
CA LEU A 70 -4.69 -8.24 1.98
C LEU A 70 -4.99 -8.95 0.66
N ALA A 71 -4.71 -10.24 0.55
CA ALA A 71 -5.01 -11.01 -0.66
C ALA A 71 -6.52 -11.13 -0.89
N GLY A 72 -7.29 -11.41 0.16
CA GLY A 72 -8.75 -11.40 0.16
C GLY A 72 -9.33 -10.03 -0.18
N LEU A 73 -8.76 -8.97 0.40
CA LEU A 73 -9.14 -7.60 0.08
C LEU A 73 -8.89 -7.27 -1.40
N CYS A 74 -7.69 -7.57 -1.92
CA CYS A 74 -7.35 -7.29 -3.31
C CYS A 74 -8.28 -8.00 -4.30
N ARG A 75 -8.62 -9.27 -4.04
CA ARG A 75 -9.59 -10.02 -4.86
C ARG A 75 -10.99 -9.39 -4.83
N ASN A 76 -11.45 -8.92 -3.67
CA ASN A 76 -12.77 -8.29 -3.57
C ASN A 76 -12.83 -6.92 -4.24
N LEU A 77 -11.73 -6.16 -4.21
CA LEU A 77 -11.64 -4.86 -4.87
C LEU A 77 -11.35 -4.96 -6.37
N GLY A 78 -10.81 -6.10 -6.84
CA GLY A 78 -10.37 -6.26 -8.23
C GLY A 78 -9.11 -5.45 -8.56
N VAL A 79 -8.31 -5.06 -7.56
CA VAL A 79 -7.08 -4.29 -7.79
C VAL A 79 -6.00 -5.15 -8.44
N SER A 80 -5.19 -4.55 -9.30
CA SER A 80 -4.03 -5.19 -9.92
C SER A 80 -2.70 -4.63 -9.38
N LYS A 81 -2.75 -3.57 -8.57
CA LYS A 81 -1.58 -2.91 -7.99
C LYS A 81 -1.81 -2.56 -6.52
N VAL A 82 -0.78 -2.73 -5.70
CA VAL A 82 -0.80 -2.39 -4.27
C VAL A 82 0.48 -1.66 -3.88
N LEU A 83 0.34 -0.49 -3.26
CA LEU A 83 1.43 0.28 -2.67
C LEU A 83 1.34 0.21 -1.14
N LEU A 84 2.41 -0.25 -0.49
CA LEU A 84 2.47 -0.47 0.96
C LEU A 84 3.51 0.47 1.58
N PHE A 85 3.10 1.26 2.57
CA PHE A 85 4.02 2.12 3.31
C PHE A 85 4.28 1.60 4.73
N GLY A 86 5.52 1.18 5.00
CA GLY A 86 6.01 0.85 6.34
C GLY A 86 5.44 -0.41 6.98
N TYR A 87 4.74 -1.26 6.22
CA TYR A 87 4.18 -2.50 6.75
C TYR A 87 5.18 -3.65 6.68
N ASP A 88 5.13 -4.51 7.71
CA ASP A 88 5.63 -5.87 7.64
C ASP A 88 4.66 -6.73 6.79
N PRO A 89 5.09 -7.29 5.65
CA PRO A 89 4.24 -8.08 4.76
C PRO A 89 3.57 -9.27 5.46
N ALA A 90 4.25 -9.88 6.44
CA ALA A 90 3.72 -11.04 7.16
C ALA A 90 2.43 -10.70 7.93
N ARG A 91 2.30 -9.46 8.43
CA ARG A 91 1.10 -8.98 9.13
C ARG A 91 -0.09 -8.76 8.19
N LEU A 92 0.17 -8.59 6.91
CA LEU A 92 -0.83 -8.44 5.85
C LEU A 92 -1.17 -9.79 5.18
N GLY A 93 -0.73 -10.91 5.76
CA GLY A 93 -0.92 -12.24 5.19
C GLY A 93 -0.13 -12.48 3.90
N LEU A 94 0.90 -11.67 3.63
CA LEU A 94 1.79 -11.86 2.49
C LEU A 94 2.96 -12.76 2.90
N HIS A 95 3.16 -13.84 2.15
CA HIS A 95 4.20 -14.84 2.40
C HIS A 95 5.39 -14.69 1.43
N PHE A 96 5.79 -13.44 1.16
CA PHE A 96 6.95 -13.12 0.35
C PHE A 96 7.68 -11.91 0.91
N GLU A 97 8.98 -11.82 0.65
CA GLU A 97 9.83 -10.71 1.02
C GLU A 97 10.44 -10.10 -0.23
N VAL A 98 10.42 -8.78 -0.32
CA VAL A 98 11.04 -8.01 -1.40
C VAL A 98 11.67 -6.76 -0.79
N ALA A 99 12.80 -6.33 -1.33
CA ALA A 99 13.41 -5.08 -0.89
C ALA A 99 12.47 -3.89 -1.15
N ASN A 100 12.50 -2.89 -0.27
CA ASN A 100 11.76 -1.65 -0.48
C ASN A 100 12.13 -1.03 -1.83
N TYR A 101 11.15 -0.40 -2.45
CA TYR A 101 11.22 0.27 -3.76
C TYR A 101 11.39 -0.67 -4.96
N TYR A 102 11.29 -1.98 -4.76
CA TYR A 102 11.20 -2.95 -5.84
C TYR A 102 9.78 -3.50 -5.95
N SER A 103 9.25 -3.51 -7.17
CA SER A 103 7.94 -4.09 -7.44
C SER A 103 8.05 -5.60 -7.68
N VAL A 104 7.10 -6.36 -7.13
CA VAL A 104 6.98 -7.80 -7.38
C VAL A 104 5.53 -8.16 -7.71
N THR A 105 5.33 -9.01 -8.72
CA THR A 105 4.00 -9.49 -9.09
C THR A 105 3.75 -10.88 -8.52
N VAL A 106 2.71 -11.02 -7.69
CA VAL A 106 2.29 -12.28 -7.08
C VAL A 106 0.78 -12.44 -7.28
N GLY A 107 0.37 -13.59 -7.84
CA GLY A 107 -1.06 -13.86 -8.05
C GLY A 107 -1.76 -12.84 -8.97
N GLY A 108 -1.04 -12.24 -9.91
CA GLY A 108 -1.57 -11.20 -10.82
C GLY A 108 -1.67 -9.80 -10.23
N VAL A 109 -1.25 -9.60 -8.97
CA VAL A 109 -1.20 -8.30 -8.30
C VAL A 109 0.25 -7.85 -8.17
N THR A 110 0.55 -6.63 -8.58
CA THR A 110 1.88 -6.02 -8.44
C THR A 110 1.97 -5.24 -7.14
N TYR A 111 2.87 -5.66 -6.25
CA TYR A 111 3.11 -5.04 -4.96
C TYR A 111 4.36 -4.17 -5.01
N LEU A 112 4.29 -3.00 -4.42
CA LEU A 112 5.44 -2.14 -4.14
C LEU A 112 5.48 -1.84 -2.65
N GLN A 113 6.54 -2.31 -1.99
CA GLN A 113 6.81 -1.99 -0.60
C GLN A 113 7.69 -0.75 -0.53
N ALA A 114 7.39 0.15 0.40
CA ALA A 114 8.17 1.33 0.67
C ALA A 114 8.39 1.45 2.18
N ASP A 115 9.43 2.20 2.56
CA ASP A 115 9.60 2.63 3.95
C ASP A 115 8.36 3.40 4.45
N SER A 116 8.25 3.56 5.76
CA SER A 116 7.13 4.32 6.35
C SER A 116 7.12 5.75 5.84
N LEU A 117 5.93 6.35 5.74
CA LEU A 117 5.78 7.75 5.33
C LEU A 117 6.59 8.68 6.24
N GLU A 118 6.61 8.39 7.54
CA GLU A 118 7.40 9.13 8.53
C GLU A 118 8.90 9.08 8.21
N PHE A 119 9.46 7.90 7.93
CA PHE A 119 10.87 7.76 7.61
C PHE A 119 11.24 8.53 6.33
N ILE A 120 10.39 8.45 5.30
CA ILE A 120 10.61 9.14 4.02
C ILE A 120 10.54 10.66 4.21
N GLU A 121 9.61 11.15 5.02
CA GLU A 121 9.48 12.57 5.31
C GLU A 121 10.67 13.10 6.14
N GLN A 122 11.08 12.38 7.18
CA GLN A 122 12.20 12.75 8.05
C GLN A 122 13.53 12.79 7.30
N THR A 123 13.82 11.76 6.49
CA THR A 123 15.05 11.72 5.68
C THR A 123 15.10 12.87 4.67
N LYS A 124 13.98 13.17 4.02
CA LYS A 124 13.85 14.33 3.13
C LYS A 124 14.08 15.65 3.86
N ALA A 125 13.52 15.82 5.06
CA ALA A 125 13.72 17.02 5.88
C ALA A 125 15.19 17.18 6.32
N ALA A 126 15.90 16.08 6.53
CA ALA A 126 17.33 16.05 6.83
C ALA A 126 18.24 16.29 5.59
N GLY A 127 17.66 16.46 4.40
CA GLY A 127 18.38 16.66 3.14
C GLY A 127 18.81 15.37 2.43
N ASP A 128 18.46 14.19 2.97
CA ASP A 128 18.70 12.90 2.33
C ASP A 128 17.50 12.53 1.43
N ASN A 129 17.63 12.80 0.14
CA ASN A 129 16.57 12.56 -0.83
C ASN A 129 16.55 11.13 -1.40
N ARG A 130 17.41 10.21 -0.93
CA ARG A 130 17.53 8.86 -1.53
C ARG A 130 16.24 8.06 -1.45
N ALA A 131 15.60 8.01 -0.29
CA ALA A 131 14.33 7.29 -0.09
C ALA A 131 13.20 7.87 -0.95
N ALA A 132 13.06 9.19 -0.97
CA ALA A 132 12.06 9.88 -1.79
C ALA A 132 12.31 9.68 -3.31
N ALA A 133 13.57 9.69 -3.75
CA ALA A 133 13.95 9.46 -5.14
C ALA A 133 13.71 8.00 -5.57
N ALA A 134 14.02 7.04 -4.70
CA ALA A 134 13.76 5.62 -4.93
C ALA A 134 12.25 5.36 -5.03
N LEU A 135 11.45 5.92 -4.09
CA LEU A 135 10.00 5.87 -4.16
C LEU A 135 9.48 6.44 -5.48
N TRP A 136 9.93 7.64 -5.86
CA TRP A 136 9.45 8.28 -7.08
C TRP A 136 9.78 7.46 -8.34
N THR A 137 10.96 6.87 -8.40
CA THR A 137 11.37 6.01 -9.52
C THR A 137 10.45 4.79 -9.59
N ALA A 138 10.26 4.06 -8.48
CA ALA A 138 9.41 2.88 -8.44
C ALA A 138 7.94 3.20 -8.74
N VAL A 139 7.45 4.36 -8.28
CA VAL A 139 6.09 4.81 -8.58
C VAL A 139 5.95 5.13 -10.06
N LYS A 140 6.90 5.85 -10.66
CA LYS A 140 6.87 6.19 -12.08
C LYS A 140 6.90 4.95 -12.99
N ASP A 141 7.65 3.92 -12.60
CA ASP A 141 7.84 2.72 -13.42
C ASP A 141 6.58 1.85 -13.54
N GLY A 142 5.67 1.89 -12.57
CA GLY A 142 4.52 0.97 -12.58
C GLY A 142 3.27 1.42 -11.85
N PHE A 143 3.29 2.53 -11.11
CA PHE A 143 2.19 2.95 -10.22
C PHE A 143 1.69 4.37 -10.49
N ALA A 144 2.35 5.16 -11.33
CA ALA A 144 1.84 6.45 -11.79
C ALA A 144 0.60 6.22 -12.67
N ARG A 145 -0.32 7.18 -12.65
CA ARG A 145 -1.48 7.19 -13.53
C ARG A 145 -1.01 7.36 -14.97
N THR A 146 -1.19 6.32 -15.78
CA THR A 146 -1.04 6.43 -17.22
C THR A 146 -2.26 7.20 -17.74
N ASN A 147 -2.05 8.30 -18.46
CA ASN A 147 -3.12 8.90 -19.26
C ASN A 147 -3.33 7.97 -20.46
N ASP A 148 -4.34 7.11 -20.38
CA ASP A 148 -4.96 6.52 -21.59
C ASP A 148 -5.93 7.53 -22.21
#